data_AF-A0A7C4I6D6-F1
#
_entry.id   AF-A0A7C4I6D6-F1
#
_cell.length_a   1.000
_cell.length_b   1.000
_cell.length_c   1.000
_cell.angle_alpha   90.00
_cell.angle_beta   90.00
_cell.angle_gamma   90.00
#
_symmetry.space_group_name_H-M   'P 1'
#
loop_
_entity.id
_entity.type
_entity.pdbx_description
1 polymer ?
#
loop_
_entity_poly.entity_id
_entity_poly.type
_entity_poly.pdbx_seq_one_letter_code
_entity_poly.pdbx_strand_id
1 'polypeptide(L)'
;MVGKVEKICRERMRILFKLASEELPRNPSRSRRYVELIKRISTKNRVRIPKDIKSFLCKQCNLPLIPLKTLKVRIKKRKYVIYRCLNCGACRRFQLMKG
;
A
#
# COMPACT_ATOMS: atom_id res chain seq x y z
N MET A 1 25.01 0.67 13.58
CA MET A 1 24.93 0.12 12.20
C MET A 1 23.49 -0.16 11.71
N VAL A 2 22.43 0.37 12.35
CA VAL A 2 21.01 0.01 12.06
C VAL A 2 20.43 0.72 10.81
N GLY A 3 21.00 1.85 10.37
CA GLY A 3 20.41 2.67 9.30
C GLY A 3 20.55 2.14 7.86
N LYS A 4 21.60 1.37 7.53
CA LYS A 4 21.88 0.95 6.14
C LYS A 4 20.90 -0.11 5.64
N VAL A 5 20.61 -1.12 6.46
CA VAL A 5 19.64 -2.18 6.13
C VAL A 5 18.22 -1.62 6.02
N GLU A 6 17.85 -0.70 6.92
CA GLU A 6 16.54 -0.04 6.87
C GLU A 6 16.36 0.77 5.57
N LYS A 7 17.38 1.53 5.16
CA LYS A 7 17.36 2.30 3.91
C LYS A 7 17.11 1.39 2.70
N ILE A 8 17.89 0.31 2.57
CA ILE A 8 17.75 -0.68 1.48
C ILE A 8 16.35 -1.31 1.50
N CYS A 9 15.84 -1.67 2.67
CA CYS A 9 14.49 -2.22 2.79
C CYS A 9 13.43 -1.24 2.30
N ARG A 10 13.50 0.03 2.69
CA ARG A 10 12.55 1.06 2.26
C ARG A 10 12.62 1.29 0.75
N GLU A 11 13.82 1.33 0.16
CA GLU A 11 14.02 1.44 -1.29
C GLU A 11 13.40 0.25 -2.03
N ARG A 12 13.71 -0.98 -1.60
CA ARG A 12 13.13 -2.20 -2.19
C ARG A 12 11.60 -2.21 -2.12
N MET A 13 11.00 -1.77 -1.01
CA MET A 13 9.55 -1.70 -0.89
C MET A 13 8.93 -0.71 -1.88
N ARG A 14 9.57 0.43 -2.17
CA ARG A 14 9.09 1.39 -3.17
C ARG A 14 9.20 0.83 -4.59
N ILE A 15 10.30 0.17 -4.91
CA ILE A 15 10.49 -0.50 -6.22
C ILE A 15 9.38 -1.55 -6.42
N LEU A 16 9.17 -2.42 -5.43
CA LEU A 16 8.10 -3.42 -5.49
C LEU A 16 6.71 -2.80 -5.62
N PHE A 17 6.45 -1.67 -4.99
CA PHE A 17 5.17 -0.98 -5.12
C PHE A 17 4.95 -0.40 -6.53
N LYS A 18 6.00 0.16 -7.13
CA LYS A 18 5.99 0.62 -8.53
C LYS A 18 5.68 -0.56 -9.47
N LEU A 19 6.43 -1.65 -9.34
CA LEU A 19 6.21 -2.88 -10.12
C LEU A 19 4.81 -3.46 -9.92
N ALA A 20 4.29 -3.45 -8.69
CA ALA A 20 2.92 -3.87 -8.41
C ALA A 20 1.89 -3.03 -9.19
N SER A 21 2.12 -1.73 -9.30
CA SER A 21 1.20 -0.81 -9.96
C SER A 21 1.24 -0.95 -11.48
N GLU A 22 2.44 -1.13 -12.05
CA GLU A 22 2.66 -1.33 -13.49
C GLU A 22 2.18 -2.70 -13.98
N GLU A 23 2.33 -3.74 -13.16
CA GLU A 23 1.95 -5.11 -13.51
C GLU A 23 0.45 -5.35 -13.37
N LEU A 24 -0.25 -4.58 -12.55
CA LEU A 24 -1.68 -4.74 -12.27
C LEU A 24 -2.56 -4.95 -13.53
N PRO A 25 -2.46 -4.13 -14.60
CA PRO A 25 -3.27 -4.33 -15.81
C PRO A 25 -2.90 -5.58 -16.62
N ARG A 26 -1.67 -6.10 -16.46
CA ARG A 26 -1.15 -7.23 -17.25
C ARG A 26 -1.32 -8.56 -16.51
N ASN A 27 -0.98 -8.58 -15.23
CA ASN A 27 -1.04 -9.76 -14.38
C ASN A 27 -1.37 -9.37 -12.93
N PRO A 28 -2.68 -9.35 -12.57
CA PRO A 28 -3.12 -9.02 -11.22
C PRO A 28 -2.55 -9.94 -10.13
N SER A 29 -2.31 -11.22 -10.44
CA SER A 29 -1.73 -12.19 -9.50
C SER A 29 -0.29 -11.85 -9.17
N ARG A 30 0.52 -11.48 -10.18
CA ARG A 30 1.91 -11.02 -9.97
C ARG A 30 1.95 -9.68 -9.22
N SER A 31 1.03 -8.77 -9.52
CA SER A 31 0.85 -7.52 -8.77
C SER A 31 0.59 -7.76 -7.27
N ARG A 32 -0.32 -8.67 -6.92
CA ARG A 32 -0.56 -9.09 -5.52
C ARG A 32 0.69 -9.67 -4.87
N ARG A 33 1.45 -10.47 -5.62
CA ARG A 33 2.71 -11.05 -5.13
C ARG A 33 3.74 -9.99 -4.75
N TYR A 34 3.88 -8.92 -5.52
CA TYR A 34 4.76 -7.82 -5.16
C TYR A 34 4.36 -7.13 -3.84
N VAL A 35 3.06 -6.95 -3.58
CA VAL A 35 2.57 -6.42 -2.31
C VAL A 35 2.81 -7.37 -1.14
N GLU A 36 2.69 -8.68 -1.34
CA GLU A 36 3.08 -9.69 -0.36
C GLU A 36 4.57 -9.57 0.00
N LEU A 37 5.44 -9.42 -1.01
CA LEU A 37 6.87 -9.24 -0.80
C LEU A 37 7.17 -7.98 0.03
N ILE A 38 6.46 -6.86 -0.23
CA ILE A 38 6.58 -5.65 0.61
C ILE A 38 6.27 -5.96 2.07
N LYS A 39 5.15 -6.65 2.35
CA LYS A 39 4.75 -7.03 3.71
C LYS A 39 5.76 -7.97 4.36
N ARG A 40 6.30 -8.93 3.61
CA ARG A 40 7.34 -9.87 4.07
C ARG A 40 8.65 -9.18 4.41
N ILE A 41 9.12 -8.24 3.57
CA ILE A 41 10.33 -7.45 3.88
C ILE A 41 10.12 -6.64 5.16
N SER A 42 8.93 -6.04 5.32
CA SER A 42 8.62 -5.23 6.50
C SER A 42 8.63 -6.04 7.79
N THR A 43 7.96 -7.19 7.78
CA THR A 43 7.87 -8.08 8.94
C THR A 43 9.22 -8.72 9.27
N LYS A 44 9.91 -9.31 8.28
CA LYS A 44 11.19 -10.00 8.47
C LYS A 44 12.29 -9.08 9.02
N ASN A 45 12.38 -7.85 8.50
CA ASN A 45 13.43 -6.91 8.90
C ASN A 45 13.00 -5.94 10.00
N ARG A 46 11.78 -6.07 10.52
CA ARG A 46 11.15 -5.12 11.49
C ARG A 46 11.20 -3.66 11.01
N VAL A 47 11.17 -3.44 9.70
CA VAL A 47 11.18 -2.11 9.07
C VAL A 47 9.75 -1.69 8.76
N ARG A 48 9.34 -0.51 9.19
CA ARG A 48 8.01 0.03 8.89
C ARG A 48 7.89 0.32 7.39
N ILE A 49 6.80 -0.16 6.77
CA ILE A 49 6.46 0.21 5.39
C ILE A 49 6.38 1.75 5.27
N PRO A 50 7.08 2.37 4.29
CA PRO A 50 7.03 3.81 4.05
C PRO A 50 5.60 4.35 3.97
N LYS A 51 5.33 5.49 4.63
CA LYS A 51 3.96 6.04 4.78
C LYS A 51 3.32 6.35 3.42
N ASP A 52 4.14 6.81 2.48
CA ASP A 52 3.81 7.11 1.08
C ASP A 52 3.17 5.94 0.35
N ILE A 53 3.58 4.70 0.62
CA ILE A 53 3.01 3.51 -0.03
C ILE A 53 2.07 2.71 0.88
N LYS A 54 2.26 2.76 2.21
CA LYS A 54 1.50 1.96 3.20
C LYS A 54 -0.02 2.18 3.13
N SER A 55 -0.46 3.38 2.75
CA SER A 55 -1.88 3.71 2.60
C SER A 55 -2.49 3.12 1.33
N PHE A 56 -1.66 2.80 0.33
CA PHE A 56 -2.06 2.29 -0.97
C PHE A 56 -1.91 0.77 -1.10
N LEU A 57 -1.76 0.05 0.01
CA LEU A 57 -1.74 -1.42 0.02
C LEU A 57 -3.02 -1.96 0.65
N CYS A 58 -3.73 -2.82 -0.08
CA CYS A 58 -4.86 -3.52 0.51
C CYS A 58 -4.37 -4.50 1.58
N LYS A 59 -4.96 -4.42 2.78
CA LYS A 59 -4.62 -5.33 3.89
C LYS A 59 -5.16 -6.74 3.68
N GLN A 60 -6.32 -6.88 3.03
CA GLN A 60 -6.99 -8.16 2.81
C GLN A 60 -6.48 -8.87 1.54
N CYS A 61 -6.71 -8.31 0.35
CA CYS A 61 -6.45 -9.04 -0.91
C CYS A 61 -5.06 -8.80 -1.53
N ASN A 62 -4.17 -8.07 -0.85
CA ASN A 62 -2.84 -7.71 -1.35
C ASN A 62 -2.81 -6.92 -2.67
N LEU A 63 -3.93 -6.39 -3.16
CA LEU A 63 -3.93 -5.55 -4.36
C LEU A 63 -3.34 -4.17 -4.05
N PRO A 64 -2.50 -3.57 -4.93
CA PRO A 64 -2.20 -2.16 -4.85
C PRO A 64 -3.48 -1.35 -5.09
N LEU A 65 -3.66 -0.31 -4.28
CA LEU A 65 -4.79 0.60 -4.33
C LEU A 65 -4.38 1.80 -5.17
N ILE A 66 -4.85 1.83 -6.41
CA ILE A 66 -4.55 2.90 -7.37
C ILE A 66 -5.83 3.72 -7.56
N PRO A 67 -5.77 5.05 -7.38
CA PRO A 67 -6.91 5.93 -7.63
C PRO A 67 -7.54 5.64 -9.00
N LEU A 68 -8.87 5.67 -9.06
CA LEU A 68 -9.67 5.44 -10.27
C LEU A 68 -9.62 4.01 -10.85
N LYS A 69 -8.66 3.16 -10.45
CA LYS A 69 -8.57 1.76 -10.92
C LYS A 69 -9.07 0.77 -9.88
N THR A 70 -8.42 0.73 -8.72
CA THR A 70 -8.69 -0.27 -7.65
C THR A 70 -9.04 0.37 -6.32
N LEU A 71 -9.02 1.69 -6.25
CA LEU A 71 -9.30 2.49 -5.06
C LEU A 71 -10.45 3.46 -5.33
N LYS A 72 -11.48 3.39 -4.49
CA LYS A 72 -12.50 4.44 -4.34
C LYS A 72 -12.16 5.30 -3.13
N VAL A 73 -11.94 6.59 -3.37
CA VAL A 73 -11.71 7.59 -2.33
C VAL A 73 -13.02 8.30 -2.04
N ARG A 74 -13.39 8.44 -0.76
CA ARG A 74 -14.54 9.24 -0.31
C ARG A 74 -14.13 10.17 0.81
N ILE A 75 -14.52 11.44 0.73
CA ILE A 75 -14.34 12.42 1.80
C ILE A 75 -15.66 12.51 2.57
N LYS A 76 -15.62 12.27 3.89
CA LYS A 76 -16.80 12.31 4.77
C LYS A 76 -16.69 13.45 5.79
N LYS A 77 -17.73 14.28 5.84
CA LYS A 77 -17.88 15.40 6.81
C LYS A 77 -16.66 16.34 6.85
N ARG A 78 -15.92 16.49 5.74
CA ARG A 78 -14.64 17.22 5.63
C ARG A 78 -13.56 16.84 6.65
N LYS A 79 -13.77 15.79 7.46
CA LYS A 79 -12.89 15.35 8.56
C LYS A 79 -12.20 14.03 8.27
N TYR A 80 -12.79 13.19 7.41
CA TYR A 80 -12.28 11.84 7.15
C TYR A 80 -12.12 11.56 5.65
N VAL A 81 -11.04 10.87 5.31
CA VAL A 81 -10.86 10.22 4.01
C VAL A 81 -11.05 8.72 4.19
N ILE A 82 -11.89 8.13 3.36
CA ILE A 82 -12.14 6.69 3.34
C ILE A 82 -11.60 6.14 2.03
N TYR A 83 -10.67 5.20 2.14
CA TYR A 83 -10.15 4.41 1.04
C TYR A 83 -10.87 3.07 1.02
N ARG A 84 -11.58 2.78 -0.06
CA ARG A 84 -12.25 1.49 -0.28
C ARG A 84 -11.57 0.74 -1.43
N CYS A 85 -11.15 -0.49 -1.18
CA CYS A 85 -10.68 -1.40 -2.22
C CYS A 85 -11.87 -1.83 -3.09
N LEU A 86 -11.77 -1.58 -4.40
CA LEU A 86 -12.81 -1.97 -5.36
C LEU A 86 -12.82 -3.48 -5.65
N ASN A 87 -11.72 -4.18 -5.36
CA ASN A 87 -11.60 -5.62 -5.58
C ASN A 87 -12.21 -6.49 -4.45
N CYS A 88 -12.01 -6.11 -3.18
CA CYS A 88 -12.46 -6.93 -2.03
C CYS A 88 -13.36 -6.18 -1.03
N GLY A 89 -13.64 -4.89 -1.26
CA GLY A 89 -14.48 -4.09 -0.37
C GLY A 89 -13.80 -3.55 0.89
N ALA A 90 -12.58 -3.99 1.22
CA ALA A 90 -11.81 -3.51 2.39
C ALA A 90 -11.81 -1.97 2.49
N CYS A 91 -12.14 -1.43 3.66
CA CYS A 91 -12.16 0.00 3.91
C CYS A 91 -11.10 0.42 4.92
N ARG A 92 -10.47 1.58 4.70
CA ARG A 92 -9.59 2.24 5.67
C ARG A 92 -9.98 3.70 5.79
N ARG A 93 -10.09 4.19 7.02
CA ARG A 93 -10.41 5.58 7.34
C ARG A 93 -9.16 6.30 7.83
N PHE A 94 -8.96 7.53 7.35
CA PHE A 94 -7.92 8.46 7.78
C PHE A 94 -8.59 9.76 8.21
N GLN A 95 -8.12 10.38 9.29
CA GLN A 95 -8.57 11.69 9.72
C GLN A 95 -7.70 12.77 9.06
N LEU A 96 -8.32 13.79 8.49
CA LEU A 96 -7.64 14.88 7.77
C LEU A 96 -6.95 15.87 8.72
N MET A 97 -7.60 16.16 9.85
CA MET A 97 -7.08 17.08 10.86
C MET A 97 -6.90 16.32 12.17
N LYS A 98 -5.70 16.36 12.75
CA LYS A 98 -5.58 16.13 14.19
C LYS A 98 -6.23 17.34 14.85
N GLY A 99 -7.23 17.09 15.69
CA GLY A 99 -7.66 18.13 16.63
C GLY A 99 -6.52 18.43 17.59
#